data_AF-A0A9Q8VG51-F1
#
_entry.id   AF-A0A9Q8VG51-F1
#
_cell.length_a   1.000
_cell.length_b   1.000
_cell.length_c   1.000
_cell.angle_alpha   90.00
_cell.angle_beta   90.00
_cell.angle_gamma   90.00
#
_symmetry.space_group_name_H-M   'P 1'
#
loop_
_entity.id
_entity.type
_entity.pdbx_description
1 polymer ?
#
loop_
_entity_poly.entity_id
_entity_poly.type
_entity_poly.pdbx_seq_one_letter_code
_entity_poly.pdbx_strand_id
1 'polypeptide(L)' 'MKSPFALAAAAAVLAASLASAGIVITPIFSDQVVGKSSGDCFFGVVTPQGCGPKRG' A
#
# COMPACT_ATOMS: atom_id res chain seq x y z
N MET A 1 22.09 -32.46 -4.27
CA MET A 1 22.69 -31.32 -4.99
C MET A 1 21.65 -30.21 -5.05
N LYS A 2 21.91 -29.05 -4.42
CA LYS A 2 21.01 -27.88 -4.48
C LYS A 2 21.32 -27.15 -5.79
N SER A 3 20.49 -27.35 -6.81
CA SER A 3 20.69 -26.71 -8.12
C SER A 3 20.48 -25.19 -7.99
N PRO A 4 21.47 -24.35 -8.32
CA PRO A 4 21.32 -22.89 -8.26
C PRO A 4 20.22 -22.41 -9.22
N PHE A 5 19.98 -23.17 -10.29
CA PHE A 5 18.94 -22.89 -11.27
C PHE A 5 17.53 -23.00 -10.69
N ALA A 6 17.30 -23.96 -9.78
CA ALA A 6 16.01 -24.13 -9.12
C ALA A 6 15.70 -22.97 -8.16
N LEU A 7 16.72 -22.44 -7.48
CA LEU A 7 16.60 -21.28 -6.59
C LEU A 7 16.30 -20.00 -7.38
N ALA A 8 17.00 -19.79 -8.50
CA ALA A 8 16.74 -18.66 -9.38
C ALA A 8 15.32 -18.71 -9.99
N ALA A 9 14.88 -19.90 -10.41
CA ALA A 9 13.51 -20.10 -10.92
C ALA A 9 12.45 -19.79 -9.86
N ALA A 10 12.63 -20.27 -8.62
CA ALA A 10 11.72 -19.99 -7.52
C ALA A 10 11.65 -18.48 -7.19
N ALA A 11 12.80 -17.80 -7.17
CA ALA A 11 12.86 -16.35 -6.94
C ALA A 11 12.15 -15.55 -8.05
N ALA A 12 12.33 -15.95 -9.31
CA ALA A 12 11.66 -15.31 -10.45
C ALA A 12 10.14 -15.48 -10.40
N VAL A 13 9.65 -16.67 -10.07
CA VAL A 13 8.22 -16.93 -9.90
C VAL A 13 7.64 -16.09 -8.76
N LEU A 14 8.35 -16.00 -7.62
CA LEU A 14 7.91 -15.18 -6.49
C LEU A 14 7.83 -13.69 -6.89
N ALA A 15 8.88 -13.16 -7.53
CA ALA A 15 8.92 -11.77 -7.97
C ALA A 15 7.79 -11.45 -8.95
N ALA A 16 7.50 -12.36 -9.89
CA ALA A 16 6.37 -12.23 -10.81
C ALA A 16 5.02 -12.20 -10.07
N SER A 17 4.83 -13.04 -9.03
CA SER A 17 3.61 -13.02 -8.21
C SER A 17 3.44 -11.72 -7.44
N LEU A 18 4.51 -11.17 -6.85
CA LEU A 18 4.45 -9.87 -6.17
C LEU A 18 4.21 -8.72 -7.14
N ALA A 19 4.81 -8.74 -8.33
CA ALA A 19 4.58 -7.72 -9.36
C ALA A 19 3.14 -7.75 -9.91
N SER A 20 2.51 -8.93 -9.95
CA SER A 20 1.10 -9.08 -10.31
C SER A 20 0.14 -8.74 -9.17
N ALA A 21 0.61 -8.59 -7.94
CA ALA A 21 -0.23 -8.17 -6.83
C ALA A 21 -0.66 -6.72 -7.08
N GLY A 22 -1.93 -6.53 -7.41
CA GLY A 22 -2.50 -5.21 -7.61
C GLY A 22 -2.35 -4.37 -6.34
N ILE A 23 -2.03 -3.08 -6.50
CA ILE A 23 -2.06 -2.14 -5.39
C ILE A 23 -3.51 -1.98 -4.96
N VAL A 24 -3.86 -2.49 -3.78
CA VAL A 24 -5.16 -2.23 -3.17
C VAL A 24 -5.12 -0.80 -2.62
N ILE A 25 -5.75 0.12 -3.35
CA ILE A 25 -5.97 1.47 -2.86
C ILE A 25 -7.22 1.44 -1.98
N THR A 26 -7.04 1.61 -0.67
CA THR A 26 -8.17 1.79 0.25
C THR A 26 -8.70 3.22 0.11
N PRO A 27 -9.93 3.42 -0.40
CA PRO A 27 -10.50 4.75 -0.53
C PRO A 27 -10.81 5.34 0.84
N ILE A 28 -10.65 6.66 0.98
CA ILE A 28 -11.09 7.40 2.16
C ILE A 28 -12.49 7.95 1.86
N PHE A 29 -13.47 7.54 2.66
CA PHE A 29 -14.83 8.05 2.55
C PHE A 29 -15.04 9.27 3.47
N SER A 30 -16.03 10.12 3.16
CA SER A 30 -16.25 11.39 3.87
C SER A 30 -16.54 11.22 5.37
N ASP A 31 -17.21 10.13 5.75
CA ASP A 31 -17.54 9.76 7.13
C ASP A 31 -16.32 9.27 7.93
N GLN A 32 -15.21 9.01 7.26
CA GLN A 32 -13.95 8.60 7.88
C GLN A 32 -13.01 9.78 8.14
N VAL A 33 -13.35 10.97 7.66
CA VAL A 33 -12.53 12.18 7.83
C VAL A 33 -12.81 12.80 9.19
N VAL A 34 -11.76 13.04 9.95
CA VAL A 34 -11.84 13.73 11.25
C VAL A 34 -11.28 15.14 11.16
N GLY A 35 -11.57 15.95 12.17
CA GLY A 35 -11.06 17.32 12.27
C GLY A 35 -9.54 17.34 12.30
N LYS A 36 -8.95 18.27 11.54
CA LYS A 36 -7.50 18.44 11.41
C LYS A 36 -6.98 19.48 12.43
N SER A 37 -5.90 19.14 13.10
CA SER A 37 -5.16 19.99 14.05
C SER A 37 -3.85 20.51 13.46
N SER A 38 -3.26 21.50 14.12
CA SER A 38 -1.92 22.00 13.76
C SER A 38 -0.87 20.90 13.97
N GLY A 39 -0.09 20.59 12.95
CA GLY A 39 0.91 19.51 12.97
C GLY A 39 0.44 18.18 12.38
N ASP A 40 -0.84 18.05 12.02
CA ASP A 40 -1.35 16.88 11.30
C ASP A 40 -0.82 16.80 9.87
N CYS A 41 -1.31 15.82 9.09
CA CYS A 41 -0.96 15.54 7.70
C CYS A 41 -0.71 16.81 6.87
N PHE A 42 0.54 17.02 6.40
CA PHE A 42 0.88 18.20 5.59
C PHE A 42 0.06 18.27 4.29
N PHE A 43 -0.14 17.12 3.63
CA PHE A 43 -1.04 16.94 2.50
C PHE A 43 -2.14 15.92 2.82
N GLY A 44 -3.32 16.08 2.21
CA GLY A 44 -4.44 15.14 2.34
C GLY A 44 -5.34 15.39 3.55
N VAL A 45 -6.06 14.34 3.95
CA VAL A 45 -7.04 14.36 5.05
C VAL A 45 -6.58 13.46 6.20
N VAL A 46 -7.08 13.79 7.40
CA VAL A 46 -6.85 12.98 8.60
C VAL A 46 -8.00 11.99 8.74
N THR A 47 -7.65 10.74 9.01
CA THR A 47 -8.59 9.68 9.39
C THR A 47 -8.10 9.04 10.69
N PRO A 48 -8.94 8.28 11.42
CA PRO A 48 -8.47 7.52 12.58
C PRO A 48 -7.36 6.51 12.28
N GLN A 49 -7.22 6.10 11.01
CA GLN A 49 -6.17 5.19 10.54
C GLN A 49 -4.87 5.93 10.17
N GLY A 50 -4.88 7.26 10.19
CA GLY A 50 -3.76 8.11 9.83
C GLY A 50 -4.05 9.04 8.65
N CYS A 51 -2.98 9.42 7.95
CA CYS A 51 -2.99 10.39 6.88
C CYS A 51 -3.13 9.75 5.50
N GLY A 52 -3.95 10.34 4.63
CA GLY A 52 -3.99 9.92 3.24
C GLY A 52 -4.69 10.90 2.31
N PRO A 53 -4.49 10.75 0.99
CA PRO A 53 -5.20 11.53 0.00
C PRO A 53 -6.64 11.00 -0.13
N LYS A 54 -7.63 11.89 0.00
CA LYS A 54 -9.00 11.56 -0.40
C LYS A 54 -9.05 11.52 -1.93
N ARG A 55 -9.32 10.35 -2.50
CA ARG A 55 -9.45 10.12 -3.94
C ARG A 55 -10.91 9.77 -4.21
N GLY A 56 -11.67 10.72 -4.79
CA GLY A 56 -13.13 10.63 -4.95
C GLY A 56 -13.87 11.64 -4.10
#